data_AF-A0A2V5VJZ4-F1
#
_entry.id   AF-A0A2V5VJZ4-F1
#
_cell.length_a   1.000
_cell.length_b   1.000
_cell.length_c   1.000
_cell.angle_alpha   90.00
_cell.angle_beta   90.00
_cell.angle_gamma   90.00
#
_symmetry.space_group_name_H-M   'P 1'
#
loop_
_entity.id
_entity.type
_entity.pdbx_description
1 polymer ?
#
loop_
_entity_poly.entity_id
_entity_poly.type
_entity_poly.pdbx_seq_one_letter_code
_entity_poly.pdbx_strand_id
1 'polypeptide(L)'
;DFKYDHFLSAYGDGDGNNTTIQAVSNPQITRRVETVAVPQWSFTGALTATASFSGPGSAGWIDSYDSKNGAYYFAANNPLDPHYSDATNGDVAVGSSSFTEFGPIYGNVTTNGGNVTHSGTNISGTIDNSVPFSIPPLVKPDTTGYLPGTAGTLNVLAGTTPSTPAQYVYSSLSSGLTINGQNVLPLLPNAGKPAETYVTIVVNGNVGGPITIGQGVNAKIYFTGNLSSSGNDLVNNNVDGATGIYNMDGTPSTDYSRAGHLQFYGVSPTDGSTQTISVTPPGNVWATFYAPSASMSMIGNPDIFGAIVCNSFTGNGNTGFHYDKEIINSIPIDYQVASYIEDIR
;
A
#
# COMPACT_ATOMS: atom_id res chain seq x y z
N ASP A 1 -21.03 -29.08 8.54
CA ASP A 1 -20.32 -29.68 7.40
C ASP A 1 -20.23 -31.18 7.39
N PHE A 2 -19.51 -31.89 8.25
CA PHE A 2 -19.27 -33.35 8.05
C PHE A 2 -20.48 -34.33 8.16
N LYS A 3 -21.71 -33.84 8.29
CA LYS A 3 -22.93 -34.68 8.30
C LYS A 3 -23.67 -34.73 6.95
N TYR A 4 -23.38 -33.78 6.06
CA TYR A 4 -23.90 -33.74 4.70
C TYR A 4 -22.74 -33.40 3.78
N ASP A 5 -22.59 -34.16 2.70
CA ASP A 5 -21.58 -33.89 1.67
C ASP A 5 -21.75 -32.45 1.15
N HIS A 6 -20.78 -31.59 1.49
CA HIS A 6 -20.80 -30.16 1.16
C HIS A 6 -21.06 -29.97 -0.35
N PHE A 7 -20.40 -30.75 -1.21
CA PHE A 7 -20.55 -30.64 -2.65
C PHE A 7 -21.91 -31.11 -3.15
N LEU A 8 -22.46 -32.18 -2.58
CA LEU A 8 -23.80 -32.64 -2.93
C LEU A 8 -24.87 -31.62 -2.52
N SER A 9 -24.68 -30.98 -1.35
CA SER A 9 -25.62 -30.01 -0.80
C SER A 9 -25.58 -28.64 -1.47
N ALA A 10 -24.40 -28.19 -1.92
CA ALA A 10 -24.21 -26.91 -2.58
C ALA A 10 -24.38 -26.99 -4.11
N TYR A 11 -24.02 -28.12 -4.74
CA TYR A 11 -23.85 -28.21 -6.20
C TYR A 11 -24.46 -29.46 -6.86
N GLY A 12 -25.13 -30.35 -6.14
CA GLY A 12 -25.69 -31.58 -6.71
C GLY A 12 -24.65 -32.62 -7.15
N ASP A 13 -25.02 -33.57 -7.99
CA ASP A 13 -24.23 -34.79 -8.29
C ASP A 13 -23.15 -34.62 -9.39
N GLY A 14 -23.25 -33.61 -10.25
CA GLY A 14 -22.24 -33.49 -11.31
C GLY A 14 -22.64 -32.63 -12.50
N ASP A 15 -23.92 -32.57 -12.82
CA ASP A 15 -24.41 -32.18 -14.15
C ASP A 15 -24.95 -30.74 -14.26
N GLY A 16 -24.84 -29.97 -13.18
CA GLY A 16 -25.34 -28.60 -13.10
C GLY A 16 -26.87 -28.49 -13.13
N ASN A 17 -27.64 -29.57 -12.93
CA ASN A 17 -29.09 -29.57 -13.19
C ASN A 17 -29.99 -30.33 -12.21
N ASN A 18 -29.53 -30.98 -11.14
CA ASN A 18 -30.37 -31.32 -9.97
C ASN A 18 -29.57 -32.06 -8.89
N THR A 19 -30.13 -32.17 -7.68
CA THR A 19 -29.56 -32.98 -6.59
C THR A 19 -29.83 -34.49 -6.73
N THR A 20 -30.24 -34.96 -7.91
CA THR A 20 -30.80 -36.31 -8.13
C THR A 20 -29.95 -37.12 -9.09
N ILE A 21 -29.44 -38.28 -8.62
CA ILE A 21 -28.57 -39.22 -9.37
C ILE A 21 -29.18 -39.56 -10.74
N GLN A 22 -28.47 -39.20 -11.82
CA GLN A 22 -28.83 -39.58 -13.19
C GLN A 22 -28.14 -40.87 -13.65
N ALA A 23 -28.86 -41.71 -14.39
CA ALA A 23 -28.29 -42.91 -15.00
C ALA A 23 -27.47 -42.53 -16.25
N VAL A 24 -26.23 -43.03 -16.33
CA VAL A 24 -25.29 -42.75 -17.43
C VAL A 24 -25.01 -44.00 -18.25
N SER A 25 -24.86 -43.85 -19.56
CA SER A 25 -24.69 -44.97 -20.50
C SER A 25 -23.26 -45.54 -20.55
N ASN A 26 -22.29 -44.84 -19.97
CA ASN A 26 -20.88 -45.23 -19.88
C ASN A 26 -20.32 -44.78 -18.51
N PRO A 27 -19.25 -45.42 -17.97
CA PRO A 27 -18.55 -44.93 -16.79
C PRO A 27 -18.12 -43.47 -16.96
N GLN A 28 -18.35 -42.65 -15.94
CA GLN A 28 -17.95 -41.25 -15.89
C GLN A 28 -17.13 -41.02 -14.63
N ILE A 29 -16.18 -40.08 -14.70
CA ILE A 29 -15.46 -39.54 -13.56
C ILE A 29 -15.73 -38.05 -13.52
N THR A 30 -16.14 -37.53 -12.38
CA THR A 30 -16.29 -36.10 -12.12
C THR A 30 -15.25 -35.66 -11.10
N ARG A 31 -14.50 -34.62 -11.45
CA ARG A 31 -13.53 -33.97 -10.57
C ARG A 31 -14.01 -32.55 -10.29
N ARG A 32 -14.09 -32.18 -9.01
CA ARG A 32 -14.44 -30.83 -8.57
C ARG A 32 -13.36 -30.31 -7.63
N VAL A 33 -12.98 -29.06 -7.85
CA VAL A 33 -11.98 -28.36 -7.03
C VAL A 33 -12.58 -27.03 -6.63
N GLU A 34 -12.67 -26.78 -5.32
CA GLU A 34 -13.01 -25.48 -4.75
C GLU A 34 -11.76 -24.91 -4.10
N THR A 35 -11.39 -23.68 -4.44
CA THR A 35 -10.20 -23.00 -3.90
C THR A 35 -10.60 -21.77 -3.12
N VAL A 36 -10.04 -21.59 -1.93
CA VAL A 36 -10.08 -20.34 -1.18
C VAL A 36 -8.84 -19.55 -1.55
N ALA A 37 -9.02 -18.48 -2.31
CA ALA A 37 -7.95 -17.56 -2.66
C ALA A 37 -7.92 -16.38 -1.67
N VAL A 38 -6.73 -15.98 -1.23
CA VAL A 38 -6.51 -14.80 -0.39
C VAL A 38 -5.67 -13.78 -1.15
N PRO A 39 -5.98 -12.48 -1.02
CA PRO A 39 -5.21 -11.43 -1.69
C PRO A 39 -3.77 -11.41 -1.18
N GLN A 40 -2.84 -11.11 -2.09
CA GLN A 40 -1.51 -10.62 -1.79
C GLN A 40 -1.54 -9.10 -1.90
N TRP A 41 -1.09 -8.43 -0.84
CA TRP A 41 -1.14 -6.97 -0.75
C TRP A 41 0.11 -6.35 -1.34
N SER A 42 -0.01 -5.11 -1.81
CA SER A 42 1.07 -4.41 -2.49
C SER A 42 2.29 -4.09 -1.61
N PHE A 43 2.13 -4.12 -0.28
CA PHE A 43 3.18 -3.79 0.68
C PHE A 43 3.35 -4.95 1.67
N THR A 44 4.55 -5.49 1.73
CA THR A 44 4.93 -6.59 2.64
C THR A 44 6.14 -6.24 3.51
N GLY A 45 6.64 -5.02 3.38
CA GLY A 45 7.84 -4.50 4.02
C GLY A 45 8.05 -3.04 3.64
N ALA A 46 9.18 -2.48 4.07
CA ALA A 46 9.51 -1.09 3.86
C ALA A 46 9.60 -0.72 2.37
N LEU A 47 10.40 -1.47 1.62
CA LEU A 47 10.74 -1.10 0.26
C LEU A 47 10.94 -2.30 -0.66
N THR A 48 10.27 -2.26 -1.81
CA THR A 48 10.49 -3.20 -2.91
C THR A 48 10.87 -2.44 -4.19
N ALA A 49 11.99 -2.81 -4.80
CA ALA A 49 12.45 -2.25 -6.08
C ALA A 49 12.72 -3.35 -7.10
N THR A 50 12.28 -3.21 -8.35
CA THR A 50 12.54 -4.26 -9.37
C THR A 50 13.96 -4.22 -9.93
N ALA A 51 14.56 -3.04 -10.09
CA ALA A 51 15.79 -2.85 -10.85
C ALA A 51 17.00 -2.45 -9.99
N SER A 52 16.85 -1.57 -9.00
CA SER A 52 17.99 -1.19 -8.15
C SER A 52 17.57 -0.54 -6.83
N PHE A 53 18.41 -0.70 -5.82
CA PHE A 53 18.31 0.02 -4.54
C PHE A 53 19.64 0.67 -4.18
N SER A 54 19.58 1.92 -3.76
CA SER A 54 20.70 2.70 -3.26
C SER A 54 20.21 3.56 -2.09
N GLY A 55 20.31 3.06 -0.86
CA GLY A 55 19.73 3.69 0.33
C GLY A 55 19.99 2.89 1.62
N PRO A 56 19.42 3.28 2.78
CA PRO A 56 18.97 4.64 3.11
C PRO A 56 20.13 5.64 3.00
N GLY A 57 19.95 6.91 3.39
CA GLY A 57 21.11 7.81 3.48
C GLY A 57 22.16 7.30 4.47
N SER A 58 23.43 7.70 4.35
CA SER A 58 24.52 7.23 5.24
C SER A 58 24.32 7.54 6.72
N ALA A 59 23.43 8.47 7.05
CA ALA A 59 23.02 8.80 8.41
C ALA A 59 21.52 8.55 8.66
N GLY A 60 20.83 7.92 7.71
CA GLY A 60 19.46 7.42 7.88
C GLY A 60 19.45 5.91 8.15
N TRP A 61 18.28 5.37 8.44
CA TRP A 61 18.05 3.94 8.63
C TRP A 61 16.70 3.53 8.05
N ILE A 62 16.52 2.23 7.83
CA ILE A 62 15.25 1.61 7.50
C ILE A 62 14.81 0.78 8.69
N ASP A 63 13.61 0.99 9.20
CA ASP A 63 13.00 0.22 10.27
C ASP A 63 11.49 0.12 10.07
N SER A 64 10.77 -0.19 11.16
CA SER A 64 9.32 -0.22 11.16
C SER A 64 8.73 0.34 12.46
N TYR A 65 7.42 0.48 12.51
CA TYR A 65 6.64 0.71 13.72
C TYR A 65 5.22 0.18 13.54
N ASP A 66 4.51 -0.02 14.64
CA ASP A 66 3.08 -0.36 14.63
C ASP A 66 2.30 0.90 15.03
N SER A 67 1.69 1.59 14.06
CA SER A 67 0.93 2.83 14.31
C SER A 67 -0.31 2.61 15.19
N LYS A 68 -0.77 1.37 15.39
CA LYS A 68 -1.81 1.04 16.38
C LYS A 68 -1.35 1.34 17.80
N ASN A 69 -0.05 1.29 18.06
CA ASN A 69 0.57 1.62 19.34
C ASN A 69 0.89 3.13 19.47
N GLY A 70 0.55 3.94 18.47
CA GLY A 70 0.69 5.39 18.47
C GLY A 70 1.73 5.88 17.47
N ALA A 71 2.20 7.11 17.68
CA ALA A 71 3.16 7.75 16.78
C ALA A 71 4.50 7.00 16.76
N TYR A 72 5.20 7.08 15.63
CA TYR A 72 6.53 6.48 15.47
C TYR A 72 7.48 6.81 16.63
N TYR A 73 8.18 5.76 17.06
CA TYR A 73 9.21 5.79 18.08
C TYR A 73 10.33 4.82 17.69
N PHE A 74 11.57 5.31 17.69
CA PHE A 74 12.72 4.49 17.31
C PHE A 74 13.09 3.51 18.43
N ALA A 75 12.83 2.23 18.21
CA ALA A 75 13.16 1.15 19.15
C ALA A 75 14.16 0.12 18.58
N ALA A 76 14.51 0.21 17.29
CA ALA A 76 15.16 -0.87 16.55
C ALA A 76 16.58 -1.24 17.05
N ASN A 77 17.21 -0.36 17.84
CA ASN A 77 18.54 -0.58 18.41
C ASN A 77 18.53 -1.10 19.86
N ASN A 78 17.36 -1.29 20.47
CA ASN A 78 17.23 -1.68 21.87
C ASN A 78 16.31 -2.90 22.04
N PRO A 79 16.87 -4.13 22.10
CA PRO A 79 16.09 -5.35 22.31
C PRO A 79 15.30 -5.43 23.63
N LEU A 80 15.58 -4.54 24.58
CA LEU A 80 14.85 -4.46 25.85
C LEU A 80 13.65 -3.49 25.78
N ASP A 81 13.52 -2.72 24.70
CA ASP A 81 12.39 -1.83 24.51
C ASP A 81 11.11 -2.64 24.20
N PRO A 82 9.97 -2.35 24.85
CA PRO A 82 8.70 -3.02 24.54
C PRO A 82 8.27 -2.93 23.07
N HIS A 83 8.71 -1.91 22.33
CA HIS A 83 8.37 -1.72 20.91
C HIS A 83 9.42 -2.30 19.96
N TYR A 84 10.46 -2.98 20.46
CA TYR A 84 11.52 -3.56 19.63
C TYR A 84 10.99 -4.50 18.54
N SER A 85 9.98 -5.32 18.87
CA SER A 85 9.34 -6.23 17.91
C SER A 85 8.59 -5.51 16.79
N ASP A 86 8.21 -4.25 17.00
CA ASP A 86 7.57 -3.43 15.99
C ASP A 86 8.56 -2.67 15.12
N ALA A 87 9.84 -2.63 15.51
CA ALA A 87 10.89 -1.84 14.88
C ALA A 87 11.88 -2.64 14.02
N THR A 88 11.57 -3.91 13.73
CA THR A 88 12.49 -4.85 13.06
C THR A 88 11.93 -5.47 11.77
N ASN A 89 10.90 -4.84 11.18
CA ASN A 89 10.27 -5.21 9.91
C ASN A 89 10.58 -4.20 8.79
N GLY A 90 11.73 -3.53 8.84
CA GLY A 90 12.23 -2.62 7.81
C GLY A 90 12.73 -3.36 6.56
N ASP A 91 11.97 -4.32 6.06
CA ASP A 91 12.41 -5.26 5.02
C ASP A 91 12.61 -4.58 3.66
N VAL A 92 13.70 -4.93 2.98
CA VAL A 92 14.05 -4.41 1.64
C VAL A 92 14.21 -5.55 0.64
N ALA A 93 13.47 -5.50 -0.47
CA ALA A 93 13.53 -6.48 -1.54
C ALA A 93 13.92 -5.85 -2.88
N VAL A 94 14.89 -6.44 -3.59
CA VAL A 94 15.40 -5.93 -4.87
C VAL A 94 15.43 -7.03 -5.94
N GLY A 95 14.74 -6.82 -7.05
CA GLY A 95 14.58 -7.81 -8.12
C GLY A 95 15.84 -8.05 -8.97
N SER A 96 16.98 -7.49 -8.57
CA SER A 96 18.25 -7.52 -9.29
C SER A 96 19.44 -7.64 -8.34
N SER A 97 20.64 -7.73 -8.91
CA SER A 97 21.91 -7.70 -8.17
C SER A 97 22.36 -6.28 -7.76
N SER A 98 21.64 -5.24 -8.19
CA SER A 98 22.03 -3.84 -7.99
C SER A 98 21.54 -3.31 -6.65
N PHE A 99 22.29 -3.63 -5.60
CA PHE A 99 22.01 -3.23 -4.23
C PHE A 99 23.18 -2.43 -3.65
N THR A 100 22.89 -1.28 -3.06
CA THR A 100 23.86 -0.46 -2.32
C THR A 100 23.24 0.02 -1.03
N GLU A 101 23.85 -0.37 0.09
CA GLU A 101 23.49 0.04 1.44
C GLU A 101 24.44 1.14 1.92
N PHE A 102 23.89 2.21 2.51
CA PHE A 102 24.72 3.24 3.17
C PHE A 102 24.48 3.34 4.69
N GLY A 103 23.30 2.99 5.19
CA GLY A 103 22.92 3.05 6.61
C GLY A 103 22.15 1.80 7.06
N PRO A 104 21.80 1.68 8.36
CA PRO A 104 21.12 0.52 8.92
C PRO A 104 19.82 0.12 8.21
N ILE A 105 19.58 -1.19 8.09
CA ILE A 105 18.33 -1.83 7.72
C ILE A 105 17.92 -2.78 8.85
N TYR A 106 16.98 -2.35 9.68
CA TYR A 106 16.39 -3.15 10.74
C TYR A 106 15.28 -4.05 10.17
N GLY A 107 15.67 -5.04 9.38
CA GLY A 107 14.78 -5.95 8.68
C GLY A 107 15.54 -6.96 7.81
N ASN A 108 14.81 -7.75 7.05
CA ASN A 108 15.36 -8.68 6.07
C ASN A 108 15.78 -7.95 4.79
N VAL A 109 16.82 -8.46 4.13
CA VAL A 109 17.23 -8.00 2.80
C VAL A 109 17.16 -9.16 1.82
N THR A 110 16.45 -8.94 0.72
CA THR A 110 16.28 -9.92 -0.34
C THR A 110 16.74 -9.35 -1.67
N THR A 111 17.56 -10.07 -2.42
CA THR A 111 17.98 -9.70 -3.78
C THR A 111 17.88 -10.86 -4.76
N ASN A 112 17.96 -10.58 -6.06
CA ASN A 112 18.06 -11.59 -7.11
C ASN A 112 19.43 -11.49 -7.81
N GLY A 113 20.40 -12.27 -7.33
CA GLY A 113 21.75 -12.33 -7.85
C GLY A 113 22.72 -11.31 -7.23
N GLY A 114 22.37 -10.70 -6.10
CA GLY A 114 23.26 -9.79 -5.36
C GLY A 114 24.36 -10.52 -4.60
N ASN A 115 25.27 -9.75 -4.00
CA ASN A 115 26.31 -10.25 -3.09
C ASN A 115 26.24 -9.53 -1.73
N VAL A 116 25.03 -9.27 -1.24
CA VAL A 116 24.83 -8.58 0.03
C VAL A 116 25.38 -9.46 1.16
N THR A 117 26.14 -8.86 2.08
CA THR A 117 26.68 -9.55 3.25
C THR A 117 26.52 -8.65 4.48
N HIS A 118 26.58 -9.23 5.67
CA HIS A 118 26.50 -8.47 6.94
C HIS A 118 27.73 -7.58 7.24
N SER A 119 28.65 -7.36 6.29
CA SER A 119 29.90 -6.63 6.57
C SER A 119 29.64 -5.14 6.82
N GLY A 120 29.64 -4.73 8.10
CA GLY A 120 29.58 -3.31 8.49
C GLY A 120 28.53 -2.93 9.54
N THR A 121 27.80 -3.89 10.13
CA THR A 121 26.73 -3.70 11.14
C THR A 121 25.55 -2.85 10.66
N ASN A 122 24.73 -3.30 9.71
CA ASN A 122 23.53 -2.53 9.37
C ASN A 122 22.29 -3.37 9.06
N ILE A 123 22.41 -4.61 8.56
CA ILE A 123 21.25 -5.50 8.37
C ILE A 123 21.02 -6.38 9.61
N SER A 124 19.88 -6.23 10.30
CA SER A 124 19.55 -7.03 11.50
C SER A 124 18.83 -8.34 11.20
N GLY A 125 18.13 -8.43 10.06
CA GLY A 125 17.36 -9.61 9.65
C GLY A 125 18.16 -10.59 8.81
N THR A 126 17.45 -11.44 8.08
CA THR A 126 18.05 -12.42 7.17
C THR A 126 18.43 -11.78 5.84
N ILE A 127 19.47 -12.32 5.19
CA ILE A 127 19.89 -11.93 3.84
C ILE A 127 19.68 -13.14 2.91
N ASP A 128 18.88 -12.97 1.86
CA ASP A 128 18.77 -13.94 0.77
C ASP A 128 19.08 -13.26 -0.57
N ASN A 129 20.16 -13.69 -1.22
CA ASN A 129 20.63 -13.11 -2.48
C ASN A 129 20.07 -13.82 -3.73
N SER A 130 19.10 -14.73 -3.56
CA SER A 130 18.66 -15.66 -4.59
C SER A 130 17.14 -15.77 -4.73
N VAL A 131 16.40 -14.72 -4.36
CA VAL A 131 14.93 -14.71 -4.45
C VAL A 131 14.49 -13.90 -5.67
N PRO A 132 14.11 -14.57 -6.78
CA PRO A 132 13.44 -13.89 -7.87
C PRO A 132 12.03 -13.49 -7.44
N PHE A 133 11.61 -12.28 -7.79
CA PHE A 133 10.23 -11.83 -7.69
C PHE A 133 9.87 -10.92 -8.87
N SER A 134 8.57 -10.78 -9.09
CA SER A 134 8.01 -9.82 -10.05
C SER A 134 7.04 -8.91 -9.33
N ILE A 135 7.06 -7.62 -9.68
CA ILE A 135 6.05 -6.67 -9.23
C ILE A 135 5.07 -6.47 -10.39
N PRO A 136 3.78 -6.77 -10.22
CA PRO A 136 2.83 -6.61 -11.30
C PRO A 136 2.66 -5.12 -11.64
N PRO A 137 2.58 -4.78 -12.93
CA PRO A 137 2.34 -3.40 -13.34
C PRO A 137 0.97 -2.95 -12.85
N LEU A 138 0.87 -1.66 -12.56
CA LEU A 138 -0.40 -1.08 -12.16
C LEU A 138 -1.26 -0.77 -13.39
N VAL A 139 -2.47 -1.32 -13.44
CA VAL A 139 -3.47 -0.95 -14.44
C VAL A 139 -4.17 0.33 -14.01
N LYS A 140 -4.31 1.27 -14.96
CA LYS A 140 -5.08 2.50 -14.74
C LYS A 140 -6.54 2.14 -14.40
N PRO A 141 -7.16 2.75 -13.38
CA PRO A 141 -8.59 2.58 -13.13
C PRO A 141 -9.43 3.00 -14.34
N ASP A 142 -10.53 2.28 -14.57
CA ASP A 142 -11.57 2.75 -15.50
C ASP A 142 -12.20 4.02 -14.91
N THR A 143 -12.07 5.13 -15.64
CA THR A 143 -12.59 6.43 -15.24
C THR A 143 -13.98 6.71 -15.80
N THR A 144 -14.64 5.72 -16.40
CA THR A 144 -16.03 5.85 -16.86
C THR A 144 -16.93 6.21 -15.69
N GLY A 145 -17.62 7.35 -15.77
CA GLY A 145 -18.51 7.85 -14.71
C GLY A 145 -17.81 8.63 -13.60
N TYR A 146 -16.49 8.77 -13.62
CA TYR A 146 -15.78 9.64 -12.68
C TYR A 146 -16.10 11.12 -12.99
N LEU A 147 -16.17 11.93 -11.94
CA LEU A 147 -16.42 13.37 -12.08
C LEU A 147 -15.14 14.12 -12.49
N PRO A 148 -15.23 15.20 -13.29
CA PRO A 148 -14.08 16.04 -13.55
C PRO A 148 -13.65 16.77 -12.27
N GLY A 149 -12.36 16.70 -11.97
CA GLY A 149 -11.71 17.42 -10.89
C GLY A 149 -11.30 18.83 -11.32
N THR A 150 -11.32 19.77 -10.38
CA THR A 150 -10.80 21.13 -10.56
C THR A 150 -9.74 21.40 -9.49
N ALA A 151 -8.66 22.08 -9.85
CA ALA A 151 -7.59 22.44 -8.92
C ALA A 151 -8.11 23.30 -7.74
N GLY A 152 -7.39 23.27 -6.62
CA GLY A 152 -7.77 23.99 -5.41
C GLY A 152 -8.33 23.06 -4.34
N THR A 153 -9.59 23.24 -3.95
CA THR A 153 -10.20 22.50 -2.84
C THR A 153 -11.27 21.52 -3.33
N LEU A 154 -11.12 20.25 -2.96
CA LEU A 154 -12.13 19.22 -3.11
C LEU A 154 -12.82 18.96 -1.76
N ASN A 155 -14.13 19.19 -1.70
CA ASN A 155 -14.94 18.79 -0.56
C ASN A 155 -15.67 17.49 -0.93
N VAL A 156 -15.26 16.37 -0.31
CA VAL A 156 -15.82 15.05 -0.62
C VAL A 156 -17.22 14.93 0.00
N LEU A 157 -18.20 14.43 -0.75
CA LEU A 157 -19.56 14.24 -0.24
C LEU A 157 -19.64 13.10 0.79
N ALA A 158 -20.64 13.16 1.68
CA ALA A 158 -20.89 12.10 2.66
C ALA A 158 -21.33 10.77 2.00
N GLY A 159 -21.20 9.68 2.75
CA GLY A 159 -21.66 8.35 2.33
C GLY A 159 -20.64 7.54 1.53
N THR A 160 -19.40 8.01 1.41
CA THR A 160 -18.31 7.24 0.81
C THR A 160 -17.89 6.09 1.71
N THR A 161 -17.53 4.96 1.12
CA THR A 161 -16.96 3.79 1.81
C THR A 161 -15.69 3.34 1.08
N PRO A 162 -14.88 2.43 1.66
CA PRO A 162 -13.74 1.86 0.93
C PRO A 162 -14.15 1.21 -0.41
N SER A 163 -15.33 0.58 -0.46
CA SER A 163 -15.87 -0.07 -1.65
C SER A 163 -16.59 0.88 -2.62
N THR A 164 -17.02 2.05 -2.14
CA THR A 164 -17.73 3.07 -2.92
C THR A 164 -17.14 4.46 -2.62
N PRO A 165 -15.89 4.74 -3.01
CA PRO A 165 -15.26 6.03 -2.79
C PRO A 165 -15.86 7.10 -3.72
N ALA A 166 -15.70 8.38 -3.38
CA ALA A 166 -15.91 9.45 -4.34
C ALA A 166 -14.82 9.40 -5.43
N GLN A 167 -15.17 9.63 -6.68
CA GLN A 167 -14.31 9.34 -7.83
C GLN A 167 -14.13 10.57 -8.72
N TYR A 168 -12.87 10.99 -8.94
CA TYR A 168 -12.53 12.18 -9.71
C TYR A 168 -11.40 11.96 -10.71
N VAL A 169 -11.45 12.67 -11.85
CA VAL A 169 -10.38 12.71 -12.86
C VAL A 169 -9.83 14.11 -12.99
N TYR A 170 -8.52 14.23 -12.90
CA TYR A 170 -7.77 15.47 -13.12
C TYR A 170 -6.87 15.32 -14.35
N SER A 171 -6.63 16.40 -15.07
CA SER A 171 -5.59 16.42 -16.11
C SER A 171 -4.18 16.53 -15.49
N SER A 172 -4.05 17.27 -14.39
CA SER A 172 -2.81 17.48 -13.65
C SER A 172 -3.12 17.98 -12.24
N LEU A 173 -2.23 17.70 -11.28
CA LEU A 173 -2.21 18.28 -9.94
C LEU A 173 -0.97 19.16 -9.72
N SER A 174 -0.39 19.74 -10.78
CA SER A 174 0.76 20.67 -10.67
C SER A 174 0.44 21.96 -9.89
N SER A 175 -0.83 22.33 -9.75
CA SER A 175 -1.26 23.49 -8.94
C SER A 175 -1.66 23.12 -7.52
N GLY A 176 -1.62 21.84 -7.16
CA GLY A 176 -1.99 21.33 -5.85
C GLY A 176 -3.48 21.04 -5.68
N LEU A 177 -3.79 20.35 -4.57
CA LEU A 177 -5.13 19.94 -4.18
C LEU A 177 -5.23 19.80 -2.66
N THR A 178 -6.22 20.46 -2.08
CA THR A 178 -6.66 20.25 -0.69
C THR A 178 -7.93 19.42 -0.69
N ILE A 179 -7.93 18.28 -0.02
CA ILE A 179 -9.07 17.36 0.07
C ILE A 179 -9.63 17.43 1.49
N ASN A 180 -10.87 17.90 1.61
CA ASN A 180 -11.60 17.95 2.88
C ASN A 180 -12.58 16.79 2.97
N GLY A 181 -12.51 16.08 4.09
CA GLY A 181 -13.44 15.02 4.47
C GLY A 181 -14.71 15.57 5.10
N GLN A 182 -15.51 14.65 5.62
CA GLN A 182 -16.74 14.95 6.33
C GLN A 182 -16.55 14.83 7.84
N ASN A 183 -17.53 15.32 8.58
CA ASN A 183 -17.67 15.06 10.00
C ASN A 183 -18.81 14.07 10.24
N VAL A 184 -18.74 13.37 11.38
CA VAL A 184 -19.83 12.50 11.85
C VAL A 184 -21.13 13.28 11.90
N LEU A 185 -22.20 12.67 11.38
CA LEU A 185 -23.51 13.32 11.23
C LEU A 185 -24.07 13.79 12.58
N PRO A 186 -24.89 14.87 12.57
CA PRO A 186 -25.61 15.29 13.76
C PRO A 186 -26.42 14.14 14.37
N LEU A 187 -26.56 14.14 15.70
CA LEU A 187 -27.33 13.16 16.49
C LEU A 187 -26.72 11.76 16.62
N LEU A 188 -25.53 11.50 16.05
CA LEU A 188 -24.76 10.29 16.29
C LEU A 188 -23.72 10.51 17.41
N PRO A 189 -23.22 9.42 18.05
CA PRO A 189 -22.06 9.52 18.93
C PRO A 189 -20.89 10.22 18.22
N ASN A 190 -20.15 11.08 18.92
CA ASN A 190 -19.01 11.82 18.36
C ASN A 190 -19.37 12.75 17.18
N ALA A 191 -20.63 13.20 17.07
CA ALA A 191 -21.06 14.18 16.08
C ALA A 191 -20.12 15.40 16.00
N GLY A 192 -19.82 15.85 14.77
CA GLY A 192 -18.93 16.98 14.52
C GLY A 192 -17.43 16.66 14.59
N LYS A 193 -17.04 15.41 14.90
CA LYS A 193 -15.66 14.94 14.75
C LYS A 193 -15.36 14.49 13.32
N PRO A 194 -14.10 14.49 12.87
CA PRO A 194 -13.72 13.98 11.57
C PRO A 194 -14.21 12.55 11.35
N ALA A 195 -14.76 12.29 10.17
CA ALA A 195 -15.26 10.98 9.78
C ALA A 195 -14.47 10.41 8.60
N GLU A 196 -14.29 9.09 8.61
CA GLU A 196 -13.72 8.32 7.50
C GLU A 196 -14.44 8.66 6.19
N THR A 197 -13.66 9.17 5.24
CA THR A 197 -14.12 9.71 3.97
C THR A 197 -13.18 9.23 2.87
N TYR A 198 -13.70 8.52 1.87
CA TYR A 198 -12.91 7.80 0.88
C TYR A 198 -12.98 8.47 -0.48
N VAL A 199 -11.83 8.74 -1.07
CA VAL A 199 -11.72 9.35 -2.41
C VAL A 199 -10.69 8.61 -3.27
N THR A 200 -11.05 8.38 -4.52
CA THR A 200 -10.17 7.91 -5.58
C THR A 200 -10.02 8.98 -6.64
N ILE A 201 -8.78 9.34 -6.93
CA ILE A 201 -8.41 10.38 -7.88
C ILE A 201 -7.54 9.76 -8.96
N VAL A 202 -7.87 10.00 -10.22
CA VAL A 202 -7.03 9.64 -11.37
C VAL A 202 -6.51 10.91 -12.02
N VAL A 203 -5.20 11.05 -12.10
CA VAL A 203 -4.49 12.20 -12.70
C VAL A 203 -3.88 11.76 -14.02
N ASN A 204 -4.41 12.28 -15.13
CA ASN A 204 -3.93 12.02 -16.49
C ASN A 204 -2.69 12.89 -16.84
N GLY A 205 -1.75 12.96 -15.91
CA GLY A 205 -0.59 13.83 -16.01
C GLY A 205 0.20 13.89 -14.71
N ASN A 206 0.91 15.00 -14.51
CA ASN A 206 1.85 15.17 -13.41
C ASN A 206 1.15 15.50 -12.09
N VAL A 207 1.79 15.09 -10.99
CA VAL A 207 1.51 15.54 -9.63
C VAL A 207 2.72 16.38 -9.19
N GLY A 208 2.50 17.61 -8.74
CA GLY A 208 3.65 18.39 -8.26
C GLY A 208 3.37 19.72 -7.59
N GLY A 209 2.10 20.08 -7.42
CA GLY A 209 1.75 21.09 -6.43
C GLY A 209 1.41 20.43 -5.09
N PRO A 210 1.18 21.24 -4.04
CA PRO A 210 0.90 20.74 -2.70
C PRO A 210 -0.35 19.86 -2.66
N ILE A 211 -0.25 18.70 -2.03
CA ILE A 211 -1.36 17.80 -1.74
C ILE A 211 -1.59 17.82 -0.24
N THR A 212 -2.78 18.27 0.18
CA THR A 212 -3.19 18.25 1.58
C THR A 212 -4.44 17.40 1.73
N ILE A 213 -4.43 16.42 2.62
CA ILE A 213 -5.63 15.68 3.02
C ILE A 213 -6.04 16.05 4.45
N GLY A 214 -7.32 16.34 4.65
CA GLY A 214 -7.91 16.60 5.97
C GLY A 214 -7.98 15.34 6.83
N GLN A 215 -8.25 15.50 8.12
CA GLN A 215 -8.49 14.37 9.03
C GLN A 215 -9.67 13.52 8.55
N GLY A 216 -9.54 12.19 8.65
CA GLY A 216 -10.49 11.19 8.19
C GLY A 216 -10.50 10.98 6.66
N VAL A 217 -9.72 11.73 5.88
CA VAL A 217 -9.66 11.52 4.43
C VAL A 217 -8.74 10.35 4.12
N ASN A 218 -9.23 9.42 3.31
CA ASN A 218 -8.47 8.33 2.69
C ASN A 218 -8.40 8.61 1.19
N ALA A 219 -7.22 9.02 0.71
CA ALA A 219 -7.00 9.37 -0.68
C ALA A 219 -6.16 8.34 -1.42
N LYS A 220 -6.72 7.76 -2.48
CA LYS A 220 -5.99 6.97 -3.48
C LYS A 220 -5.77 7.82 -4.73
N ILE A 221 -4.52 8.20 -5.01
CA ILE A 221 -4.17 9.08 -6.13
C ILE A 221 -3.37 8.28 -7.16
N TYR A 222 -4.04 7.95 -8.28
CA TYR A 222 -3.45 7.33 -9.45
C TYR A 222 -2.90 8.41 -10.37
N PHE A 223 -1.69 8.25 -10.91
CA PHE A 223 -1.12 9.24 -11.81
C PHE A 223 -0.32 8.58 -12.94
N THR A 224 -0.41 9.15 -14.15
CA THR A 224 0.29 8.66 -15.35
C THR A 224 1.56 9.44 -15.66
N GLY A 225 1.70 10.66 -15.14
CA GLY A 225 2.89 11.51 -15.33
C GLY A 225 3.92 11.31 -14.22
N ASN A 226 4.73 12.33 -13.98
CA ASN A 226 5.72 12.35 -12.90
C ASN A 226 5.13 12.89 -11.61
N LEU A 227 5.72 12.50 -10.48
CA LEU A 227 5.51 13.15 -9.18
C LEU A 227 6.76 13.94 -8.81
N SER A 228 6.63 15.23 -8.53
CA SER A 228 7.72 16.06 -8.01
C SER A 228 7.20 16.98 -6.93
N SER A 229 7.59 16.76 -5.68
CA SER A 229 7.05 17.49 -4.52
C SER A 229 8.12 17.69 -3.45
N SER A 230 7.94 18.67 -2.57
CA SER A 230 8.65 18.63 -1.28
C SER A 230 7.91 17.75 -0.28
N GLY A 231 8.58 17.31 0.80
CA GLY A 231 7.93 16.60 1.90
C GLY A 231 6.85 17.45 2.57
N ASN A 232 7.11 18.75 2.76
CA ASN A 232 6.15 19.73 3.29
C ASN A 232 4.93 19.94 2.40
N ASP A 233 5.03 19.65 1.11
CA ASP A 233 3.92 19.76 0.17
C ASP A 233 3.01 18.54 0.20
N LEU A 234 3.41 17.42 0.81
CA LEU A 234 2.60 16.20 0.96
C LEU A 234 2.05 16.11 2.39
N VAL A 235 1.02 16.90 2.67
CA VAL A 235 0.45 17.06 4.01
C VAL A 235 -0.67 16.06 4.25
N ASN A 236 -0.45 15.16 5.19
CA ASN A 236 -1.46 14.23 5.69
C ASN A 236 -1.86 14.61 7.12
N ASN A 237 -3.05 15.17 7.32
CA ASN A 237 -3.47 15.66 8.65
C ASN A 237 -4.04 14.55 9.56
N ASN A 238 -4.10 13.30 9.10
CA ASN A 238 -4.40 12.17 9.97
C ASN A 238 -3.30 11.97 11.02
N VAL A 239 -3.58 11.13 12.00
CA VAL A 239 -2.67 10.79 13.10
C VAL A 239 -2.64 9.28 13.29
N ASP A 240 -1.48 8.77 13.72
CA ASP A 240 -1.34 7.35 14.04
C ASP A 240 -2.28 6.95 15.19
N GLY A 241 -2.70 5.69 15.22
CA GLY A 241 -3.59 5.12 16.23
C GLY A 241 -5.06 5.52 16.06
N ALA A 242 -5.45 6.05 14.90
CA ALA A 242 -6.82 6.47 14.57
C ALA A 242 -7.45 7.46 15.59
N THR A 243 -6.61 8.19 16.33
CA THR A 243 -7.08 8.99 17.46
C THR A 243 -7.95 10.15 17.01
N GLY A 244 -9.21 10.15 17.44
CA GLY A 244 -10.16 11.22 17.15
C GLY A 244 -10.77 11.19 15.74
N ILE A 245 -10.55 10.09 15.01
CA ILE A 245 -11.19 9.78 13.72
C ILE A 245 -12.25 8.70 13.94
N TYR A 246 -13.40 8.84 13.29
CA TYR A 246 -14.57 7.99 13.49
C TYR A 246 -15.13 7.51 12.16
N ASN A 247 -15.86 6.40 12.16
CA ASN A 247 -16.72 6.05 11.04
C ASN A 247 -17.92 7.01 10.96
N MET A 248 -18.60 7.05 9.82
CA MET A 248 -19.77 7.91 9.61
C MET A 248 -20.90 7.67 10.63
N ASP A 249 -20.98 6.45 11.18
CA ASP A 249 -21.95 6.07 12.21
C ASP A 249 -21.57 6.52 13.64
N GLY A 250 -20.41 7.15 13.81
CA GLY A 250 -19.90 7.64 15.08
C GLY A 250 -19.06 6.64 15.87
N THR A 251 -18.86 5.41 15.37
CA THR A 251 -17.95 4.44 15.98
C THR A 251 -16.49 4.81 15.74
N PRO A 252 -15.54 4.50 16.66
CA PRO A 252 -14.12 4.78 16.42
C PRO A 252 -13.60 4.10 15.16
N SER A 253 -12.76 4.80 14.40
CA SER A 253 -12.05 4.20 13.27
C SER A 253 -11.06 3.14 13.74
N THR A 254 -10.80 2.18 12.86
CA THR A 254 -9.76 1.16 13.00
C THR A 254 -8.66 1.30 11.94
N ASP A 255 -8.65 2.41 11.19
CA ASP A 255 -7.57 2.74 10.25
C ASP A 255 -6.46 3.50 10.98
N TYR A 256 -5.56 2.73 11.60
CA TYR A 256 -4.55 3.26 12.51
C TYR A 256 -3.40 3.98 11.81
N SER A 257 -3.15 3.67 10.54
CA SER A 257 -1.96 4.13 9.83
C SER A 257 -2.16 5.52 9.25
N ARG A 258 -1.41 6.52 9.76
CA ARG A 258 -1.40 7.84 9.10
C ARG A 258 -0.97 7.69 7.64
N ALA A 259 0.07 6.91 7.35
CA ALA A 259 0.57 6.72 5.99
C ALA A 259 -0.44 6.03 5.06
N GLY A 260 -1.28 5.13 5.60
CA GLY A 260 -2.35 4.43 4.89
C GLY A 260 -3.42 5.35 4.29
N HIS A 261 -3.63 6.52 4.90
CA HIS A 261 -4.62 7.51 4.44
C HIS A 261 -4.22 8.28 3.16
N LEU A 262 -2.93 8.32 2.81
CA LEU A 262 -2.46 8.97 1.57
C LEU A 262 -1.65 7.98 0.73
N GLN A 263 -2.24 7.54 -0.38
CA GLN A 263 -1.67 6.49 -1.21
C GLN A 263 -1.48 6.97 -2.65
N PHE A 264 -0.26 6.88 -3.14
CA PHE A 264 0.10 7.23 -4.51
C PHE A 264 0.33 5.97 -5.35
N TYR A 265 -0.27 5.98 -6.54
CA TYR A 265 -0.31 4.84 -7.45
C TYR A 265 0.20 5.27 -8.84
N GLY A 266 1.47 4.96 -9.13
CA GLY A 266 2.11 5.30 -10.40
C GLY A 266 1.69 4.31 -11.49
N VAL A 267 0.89 4.79 -12.45
CA VAL A 267 0.50 4.03 -13.63
C VAL A 267 1.56 4.22 -14.70
N SER A 268 2.07 3.10 -15.24
CA SER A 268 3.12 3.14 -16.26
C SER A 268 2.71 3.98 -17.49
N PRO A 269 3.56 4.90 -17.97
CA PRO A 269 3.31 5.63 -19.19
C PRO A 269 3.16 4.67 -20.39
N THR A 270 2.12 4.87 -21.20
CA THR A 270 1.85 4.01 -22.37
C THR A 270 2.74 4.33 -23.57
N ASP A 271 3.43 5.47 -23.54
CA ASP A 271 4.36 5.92 -24.58
C ASP A 271 5.79 5.39 -24.37
N GLY A 272 6.03 4.58 -23.33
CA GLY A 272 7.33 4.02 -23.01
C GLY A 272 8.29 5.01 -22.34
N SER A 273 7.83 6.21 -21.98
CA SER A 273 8.64 7.15 -21.20
C SER A 273 8.91 6.65 -19.78
N THR A 274 10.04 7.07 -19.22
CA THR A 274 10.37 6.79 -17.80
C THR A 274 9.53 7.69 -16.91
N GLN A 275 8.79 7.08 -15.98
CA GLN A 275 8.11 7.78 -14.90
C GLN A 275 9.10 8.07 -13.75
N THR A 276 9.05 9.26 -13.18
CA THR A 276 9.88 9.63 -12.02
C THR A 276 9.04 10.10 -10.85
N ILE A 277 9.48 9.74 -9.64
CA ILE A 277 8.95 10.25 -8.38
C ILE A 277 10.11 10.91 -7.63
N SER A 278 10.02 12.21 -7.41
CA SER A 278 11.01 12.96 -6.64
C SER A 278 10.36 13.61 -5.43
N VAL A 279 10.87 13.29 -4.24
CA VAL A 279 10.51 13.97 -2.99
C VAL A 279 11.76 14.64 -2.45
N THR A 280 11.70 15.95 -2.27
CA THR A 280 12.81 16.75 -1.75
C THR A 280 12.46 17.40 -0.41
N PRO A 281 13.44 17.84 0.37
CA PRO A 281 13.25 18.71 1.52
C PRO A 281 12.54 20.01 1.15
N PRO A 282 12.02 20.72 2.16
CA PRO A 282 11.92 20.31 3.56
C PRO A 282 10.76 19.32 3.81
N GLY A 283 10.77 18.68 4.99
CA GLY A 283 9.62 17.95 5.52
C GLY A 283 9.72 16.43 5.46
N ASN A 284 8.86 15.80 6.26
CA ASN A 284 8.68 14.36 6.31
C ASN A 284 7.40 13.97 5.57
N VAL A 285 7.35 12.74 5.07
CA VAL A 285 6.22 12.23 4.28
C VAL A 285 5.52 11.10 5.03
N TRP A 286 4.20 11.20 5.17
CA TRP A 286 3.33 10.12 5.64
C TRP A 286 2.42 9.66 4.51
N ALA A 287 2.93 8.77 3.67
CA ALA A 287 2.25 8.28 2.49
C ALA A 287 2.84 6.96 2.02
N THR A 288 2.06 6.23 1.22
CA THR A 288 2.55 5.04 0.51
C THR A 288 2.70 5.32 -0.98
N PHE A 289 3.64 4.61 -1.61
CA PHE A 289 3.90 4.73 -3.04
C PHE A 289 3.94 3.35 -3.68
N TYR A 290 3.02 3.07 -4.60
CA TYR A 290 3.06 1.91 -5.47
C TYR A 290 3.21 2.35 -6.92
N ALA A 291 4.44 2.35 -7.44
CA ALA A 291 4.77 2.79 -8.79
C ALA A 291 5.85 1.89 -9.41
N PRO A 292 5.53 0.63 -9.77
CA PRO A 292 6.50 -0.39 -10.19
C PRO A 292 7.39 -0.01 -11.38
N SER A 293 6.95 0.95 -12.21
CA SER A 293 7.70 1.47 -13.36
C SER A 293 8.50 2.74 -13.07
N ALA A 294 8.31 3.37 -11.92
CA ALA A 294 8.89 4.67 -11.64
C ALA A 294 10.28 4.55 -11.01
N SER A 295 11.21 5.40 -11.46
CA SER A 295 12.44 5.68 -10.73
C SER A 295 12.13 6.70 -9.62
N MET A 296 12.43 6.34 -8.38
CA MET A 296 12.10 7.11 -7.20
C MET A 296 13.35 7.64 -6.52
N SER A 297 13.38 8.96 -6.29
CA SER A 297 14.48 9.65 -5.62
C SER A 297 14.00 10.45 -4.42
N MET A 298 14.67 10.24 -3.29
CA MET A 298 14.45 10.94 -2.03
C MET A 298 15.78 11.52 -1.56
N ILE A 299 16.01 12.78 -1.92
CA ILE A 299 17.31 13.42 -1.78
C ILE A 299 17.21 14.56 -0.79
N GLY A 300 18.09 14.59 0.21
CA GLY A 300 18.28 15.76 1.07
C GLY A 300 17.69 15.67 2.47
N ASN A 301 17.41 14.46 2.99
CA ASN A 301 17.00 14.17 4.38
C ASN A 301 15.49 14.23 4.70
N PRO A 302 14.54 13.86 3.82
CA PRO A 302 13.18 13.58 4.29
C PRO A 302 13.14 12.23 5.04
N ASP A 303 12.40 12.15 6.15
CA ASP A 303 11.96 10.84 6.65
C ASP A 303 10.65 10.45 5.97
N ILE A 304 10.53 9.16 5.63
CA ILE A 304 9.29 8.60 5.09
C ILE A 304 8.71 7.62 6.07
N PHE A 305 7.43 7.80 6.35
CA PHE A 305 6.59 6.90 7.12
C PHE A 305 5.60 6.28 6.14
N GLY A 306 5.70 4.98 5.88
CA GLY A 306 4.87 4.31 4.89
C GLY A 306 5.52 3.09 4.25
N ALA A 307 5.20 2.83 2.98
CA ALA A 307 5.74 1.72 2.20
C ALA A 307 5.98 2.15 0.75
N ILE A 308 7.05 1.63 0.12
CA ILE A 308 7.41 1.96 -1.26
C ILE A 308 7.53 0.70 -2.12
N VAL A 309 6.93 0.76 -3.30
CA VAL A 309 7.16 -0.16 -4.41
C VAL A 309 7.53 0.66 -5.64
N CYS A 310 8.70 0.42 -6.22
CA CYS A 310 9.20 1.19 -7.36
C CYS A 310 10.04 0.36 -8.35
N ASN A 311 10.52 0.99 -9.42
CA ASN A 311 11.49 0.39 -10.32
C ASN A 311 12.90 0.46 -9.72
N SER A 312 13.36 1.68 -9.45
CA SER A 312 14.66 1.97 -8.86
C SER A 312 14.50 2.96 -7.74
N PHE A 313 15.19 2.74 -6.63
CA PHE A 313 15.21 3.68 -5.51
C PHE A 313 16.58 4.33 -5.33
N THR A 314 16.61 5.62 -5.03
CA THR A 314 17.80 6.35 -4.59
C THR A 314 17.46 7.26 -3.42
N GLY A 315 18.05 6.97 -2.25
CA GLY A 315 18.04 7.80 -1.06
C GLY A 315 19.45 8.28 -0.71
N ASN A 316 19.60 9.48 -0.14
CA ASN A 316 20.90 9.98 0.32
C ASN A 316 20.82 10.80 1.63
N GLY A 317 21.98 11.23 2.13
CA GLY A 317 22.07 12.07 3.33
C GLY A 317 21.60 11.36 4.60
N ASN A 318 20.56 11.89 5.23
CA ASN A 318 19.90 11.35 6.43
C ASN A 318 18.50 10.81 6.12
N THR A 319 18.20 10.48 4.86
CA THR A 319 16.88 9.95 4.47
C THR A 319 16.62 8.65 5.23
N GLY A 320 15.65 8.66 6.15
CA GLY A 320 15.16 7.51 6.90
C GLY A 320 13.87 6.94 6.31
N PHE A 321 13.62 5.66 6.56
CA PHE A 321 12.41 4.98 6.14
C PHE A 321 11.82 4.18 7.30
N HIS A 322 10.55 4.43 7.60
CA HIS A 322 9.85 3.88 8.76
C HIS A 322 8.60 3.16 8.25
N TYR A 323 8.69 1.84 8.14
CA TYR A 323 7.57 1.03 7.67
C TYR A 323 6.45 0.98 8.71
N ASP A 324 5.26 1.43 8.32
CA ASP A 324 4.08 1.35 9.17
C ASP A 324 3.37 0.01 8.95
N LYS A 325 3.31 -0.82 10.00
CA LYS A 325 2.76 -2.18 9.94
C LYS A 325 1.24 -2.21 9.78
N GLU A 326 0.54 -1.12 10.08
CA GLU A 326 -0.92 -1.04 10.01
C GLU A 326 -1.41 -0.39 8.72
N ILE A 327 -0.57 -0.31 7.68
CA ILE A 327 -1.02 0.12 6.35
C ILE A 327 -2.08 -0.87 5.85
N ILE A 328 -3.34 -0.47 5.98
CA ILE A 328 -4.49 -1.21 5.45
C ILE A 328 -4.98 -0.60 4.13
N ASN A 329 -5.92 -1.28 3.47
CA ASN A 329 -6.60 -0.78 2.27
C ASN A 329 -5.70 -0.52 1.04
N SER A 330 -4.51 -1.14 0.97
CA SER A 330 -3.68 -1.14 -0.23
C SER A 330 -4.33 -1.94 -1.37
N ILE A 331 -3.77 -1.89 -2.58
CA ILE A 331 -4.31 -2.68 -3.69
C ILE A 331 -3.86 -4.14 -3.58
N PRO A 332 -4.76 -5.12 -3.82
CA PRO A 332 -4.33 -6.50 -4.04
C PRO A 332 -3.57 -6.55 -5.37
N ILE A 333 -2.38 -7.14 -5.34
CA ILE A 333 -1.49 -7.26 -6.50
C ILE A 333 -1.50 -8.67 -7.09
N ASP A 334 -1.90 -9.66 -6.30
CA ASP A 334 -2.06 -11.05 -6.72
C ASP A 334 -3.04 -11.77 -5.76
N TYR A 335 -3.35 -13.03 -6.03
CA TYR A 335 -4.08 -13.90 -5.14
C TYR A 335 -3.36 -15.25 -5.02
N GLN A 336 -3.20 -15.72 -3.78
CA GLN A 336 -2.66 -17.05 -3.52
C GLN A 336 -3.75 -18.00 -3.03
N VAL A 337 -3.65 -19.28 -3.39
CA VAL A 337 -4.55 -20.32 -2.85
C VAL A 337 -4.16 -20.58 -1.40
N ALA A 338 -5.02 -20.20 -0.46
CA ALA A 338 -4.84 -20.47 0.96
C ALA A 338 -5.25 -21.90 1.32
N SER A 339 -6.28 -22.42 0.66
CA SER A 339 -6.71 -23.81 0.79
C SER A 339 -7.48 -24.25 -0.45
N TYR A 340 -7.59 -25.56 -0.64
CA TYR A 340 -8.49 -26.14 -1.63
C TYR A 340 -9.13 -27.40 -1.08
N ILE A 341 -10.33 -27.71 -1.56
CA ILE A 341 -11.02 -28.97 -1.33
C ILE A 341 -11.24 -29.61 -2.70
N GLU A 342 -10.91 -30.88 -2.79
CA GLU A 342 -11.05 -31.67 -4.00
C GLU A 342 -11.97 -32.87 -3.74
N ASP A 343 -12.89 -33.11 -4.68
CA ASP A 343 -13.80 -34.25 -4.68
C ASP A 343 -13.76 -34.95 -6.04
N ILE A 344 -13.57 -36.28 -6.00
CA ILE A 344 -13.43 -37.14 -7.16
C ILE A 344 -14.45 -38.28 -7.02
N ARG A 345 -15.35 -38.41 -7.99
CA ARG A 345 -16.42 -39.43 -8.01
C ARG A 345 -16.48 -40.14 -9.36
#